data_AF-M0EM73-F1
#
_entry.id   AF-M0EM73-F1
#
_cell.length_a   1.000
_cell.length_b   1.000
_cell.length_c   1.000
_cell.angle_alpha   90.00
_cell.angle_beta   90.00
_cell.angle_gamma   90.00
#
_symmetry.space_group_name_H-M   'P 1'
#
loop_
_entity.id
_entity.type
_entity.pdbx_description
1 polymer ?
#
loop_
_entity_poly.entity_id
_entity_poly.type
_entity_poly.pdbx_seq_one_letter_code
_entity_poly.pdbx_strand_id
1 'polypeptide(L)'
;MPMAEASDSTSVDLRRAYRHDVHKLRGRQHGSGRDALFGVPVNDSVPLQADRDAALLSRPVGEPEQTVANHATPARLSLLTGSVRADDAVPVQDAAIKPLIDGSPDELHAAWLTSETAALVNESVYCPYSSLKYHVLLVAALLDAYQAGQSFGELYLTVEPAADAPPRNADQKARQQAALDADAVDPHRTILWTEAMTMRLTASPDGPAAWLGPAPAESFADVWNRVSGSPLGREAQWWRHVDAQLRRIRSWSTALQYIEDAVAEDTRGTVGVSE
;
A
#
# COMPACT_ATOMS: atom_id res chain seq x y z
N MET A 1 11.13 34.85 35.86
CA MET A 1 10.14 33.95 35.25
C MET A 1 10.88 33.06 34.28
N PRO A 2 10.99 31.75 34.53
CA PRO A 2 11.67 30.86 33.59
C PRO A 2 10.75 30.61 32.39
N MET A 3 11.34 30.69 31.20
CA MET A 3 10.68 30.39 29.93
C MET A 3 10.29 28.91 29.90
N ALA A 4 9.06 28.64 29.46
CA ALA A 4 8.58 27.29 29.23
C ALA A 4 9.50 26.58 28.22
N GLU A 5 9.99 25.41 28.60
CA GLU A 5 10.66 24.47 27.73
C GLU A 5 9.76 24.19 26.53
N ALA A 6 10.31 24.35 25.32
CA ALA A 6 9.68 23.86 24.11
C ALA A 6 9.44 22.36 24.28
N SER A 7 8.18 21.93 24.17
CA SER A 7 7.83 20.53 24.20
C SER A 7 8.60 19.82 23.08
N ASP A 8 9.52 18.97 23.46
CA ASP A 8 10.19 18.02 22.59
C ASP A 8 9.09 17.18 21.92
N SER A 9 8.78 17.46 20.66
CA SER A 9 7.77 16.70 19.91
C SER A 9 8.31 15.28 19.78
N THR A 10 7.85 14.38 20.64
CA THR A 10 8.32 12.99 20.64
C THR A 10 7.95 12.38 19.29
N SER A 11 8.93 12.25 18.40
CA SER A 11 8.78 11.54 17.13
C SER A 11 8.21 10.15 17.40
N VAL A 12 7.12 9.81 16.72
CA VAL A 12 6.48 8.50 16.83
C VAL A 12 7.31 7.47 16.07
N ASP A 13 7.55 6.32 16.68
CA ASP A 13 8.18 5.19 15.99
C ASP A 13 7.33 4.69 14.81
N LEU A 14 7.79 4.97 13.58
CA LEU A 14 7.16 4.55 12.32
C LEU A 14 6.98 3.02 12.21
N ARG A 15 7.77 2.23 12.94
CA ARG A 15 7.60 0.77 12.98
C ARG A 15 6.20 0.36 13.42
N ARG A 16 5.49 1.20 14.19
CA ARG A 16 4.08 0.97 14.57
C ARG A 16 3.18 0.81 13.35
N ALA A 17 3.34 1.66 12.32
CA ALA A 17 2.56 1.57 11.10
C ALA A 17 2.74 0.21 10.39
N TYR A 18 3.97 -0.29 10.30
CA TYR A 18 4.26 -1.57 9.64
C TYR A 18 3.82 -2.79 10.45
N ARG A 19 3.61 -2.64 11.76
CA ARG A 19 3.36 -3.75 12.69
C ARG A 19 1.92 -3.84 13.19
N HIS A 20 1.10 -2.80 13.00
CA HIS A 20 -0.23 -2.70 13.63
C HIS A 20 -1.24 -3.76 13.16
N ASP A 21 -1.05 -4.30 11.96
CA ASP A 21 -2.05 -5.13 11.31
C ASP A 21 -1.54 -6.54 10.94
N VAL A 22 -0.39 -6.92 11.50
CA VAL A 22 0.28 -8.22 11.25
C VAL A 22 -0.58 -9.41 11.65
N HIS A 23 -1.51 -9.25 12.60
CA HIS A 23 -2.47 -10.31 12.95
C HIS A 23 -3.31 -10.79 11.76
N LYS A 24 -3.56 -9.94 10.74
CA LYS A 24 -4.31 -10.31 9.53
C LYS A 24 -3.56 -11.32 8.66
N LEU A 25 -2.23 -11.24 8.58
CA LEU A 25 -1.39 -12.24 7.89
C LEU A 25 -1.56 -13.64 8.50
N ARG A 26 -2.03 -13.74 9.75
CA ARG A 26 -2.24 -15.00 10.47
C ARG A 26 -3.70 -15.46 10.47
N GLY A 27 -4.57 -14.79 9.73
CA GLY A 27 -6.01 -15.08 9.66
C GLY A 27 -6.74 -14.80 10.97
N ARG A 28 -6.22 -13.90 11.80
CA ARG A 28 -6.81 -13.54 13.10
C ARG A 28 -7.58 -12.23 12.99
N GLN A 29 -8.58 -12.06 13.85
CA GLN A 29 -9.30 -10.78 13.96
C GLN A 29 -8.57 -9.80 14.87
N HIS A 30 -8.89 -8.51 14.74
CA HIS A 30 -8.36 -7.43 15.57
C HIS A 30 -8.63 -7.72 17.06
N GLY A 31 -7.62 -7.54 17.92
CA GLY A 31 -7.73 -7.84 19.37
C GLY A 31 -7.46 -9.29 19.78
N SER A 32 -7.17 -10.21 18.85
CA SER A 32 -6.80 -11.62 19.15
C SER A 32 -5.31 -11.94 18.91
N GLY A 33 -4.49 -10.91 18.67
CA GLY A 33 -3.05 -11.01 18.44
C GLY A 33 -2.28 -11.34 19.73
N ARG A 34 -1.13 -11.99 19.58
CA ARG A 34 -0.10 -11.89 20.63
C ARG A 34 0.48 -10.48 20.54
N ASP A 35 0.69 -9.83 21.68
CA ASP A 35 1.32 -8.50 21.76
C ASP A 35 2.75 -8.51 21.18
N ALA A 36 3.35 -9.70 20.98
CA ALA A 36 4.62 -9.87 20.29
C ALA A 36 4.66 -11.09 19.35
N LEU A 37 5.42 -10.97 18.26
CA LEU A 37 5.75 -12.03 17.31
C LEU A 37 7.28 -12.07 17.10
N PHE A 38 7.90 -13.24 17.22
CA PHE A 38 9.38 -13.39 17.23
C PHE A 38 10.10 -12.44 18.22
N GLY A 39 9.46 -12.11 19.35
CA GLY A 39 9.99 -11.16 20.33
C GLY A 39 9.81 -9.68 19.96
N VAL A 40 9.18 -9.39 18.81
CA VAL A 40 8.91 -8.03 18.32
C VAL A 40 7.48 -7.62 18.68
N PRO A 41 7.25 -6.46 19.33
CA PRO A 41 5.91 -5.94 19.60
C PRO A 41 5.13 -5.71 18.30
N VAL A 42 3.87 -6.16 18.24
CA VAL A 42 3.02 -6.03 17.04
C VAL A 42 1.58 -5.73 17.44
N ASN A 43 0.82 -5.15 16.51
CA ASN A 43 -0.59 -4.79 16.68
C ASN A 43 -0.86 -3.67 17.69
N ASP A 44 0.15 -2.85 17.97
CA ASP A 44 -0.03 -1.58 18.67
C ASP A 44 -0.84 -0.61 17.81
N SER A 45 -1.70 0.18 18.45
CA SER A 45 -2.43 1.26 17.77
C SER A 45 -1.46 2.26 17.12
N VAL A 46 -1.82 2.71 15.92
CA VAL A 46 -1.10 3.74 15.19
C VAL A 46 -1.62 5.12 15.62
N PRO A 47 -0.75 6.05 16.03
CA PRO A 47 -1.17 7.37 16.50
C PRO A 47 -1.52 8.30 15.32
N LEU A 48 -1.88 9.55 15.67
CA LEU A 48 -2.21 10.62 14.72
C LEU A 48 -3.36 10.28 13.77
N GLN A 49 -4.20 9.30 14.11
CA GLN A 49 -5.33 8.82 13.30
C GLN A 49 -4.93 8.23 11.93
N ALA A 50 -3.65 7.97 11.68
CA ALA A 50 -3.17 7.53 10.36
C ALA A 50 -3.80 6.21 9.89
N ASP A 51 -4.02 5.25 10.79
CA ASP A 51 -4.74 4.00 10.48
C ASP A 51 -6.20 4.27 10.07
N ARG A 52 -6.92 5.05 10.88
CA ARG A 52 -8.30 5.44 10.59
C ARG A 52 -8.43 6.14 9.24
N ASP A 53 -7.54 7.08 8.95
CA ASP A 53 -7.59 7.87 7.73
C ASP A 53 -7.22 7.02 6.51
N ALA A 54 -6.25 6.09 6.62
CA ALA A 54 -5.96 5.12 5.57
C ALA A 54 -7.12 4.15 5.32
N ALA A 55 -7.84 3.74 6.38
CA ALA A 55 -9.04 2.92 6.25
C ALA A 55 -10.12 3.64 5.44
N LEU A 56 -10.32 4.94 5.67
CA LEU A 56 -11.29 5.78 4.95
C LEU A 56 -10.93 5.97 3.46
N LEU A 57 -9.67 5.81 3.08
CA LEU A 57 -9.25 5.80 1.67
C LEU A 57 -9.71 4.52 0.94
N SER A 58 -9.85 3.41 1.64
CA SER A 58 -10.04 2.10 1.00
C SER A 58 -11.40 1.46 1.29
N ARG A 59 -12.17 2.01 2.22
CA ARG A 59 -13.45 1.46 2.68
C ARG A 59 -14.49 2.57 2.93
N PRO A 60 -15.78 2.31 2.63
CA PRO A 60 -16.84 3.26 2.92
C PRO A 60 -17.03 3.47 4.43
N VAL A 61 -17.54 4.63 4.81
CA VAL A 61 -17.92 4.93 6.19
C VAL A 61 -19.20 4.16 6.54
N GLY A 62 -19.22 3.51 7.71
CA GLY A 62 -20.42 2.85 8.25
C GLY A 62 -20.22 1.35 8.47
N GLU A 63 -21.33 0.63 8.64
CA GLU A 63 -21.29 -0.83 8.74
C GLU A 63 -20.91 -1.43 7.37
N PRO A 64 -19.86 -2.25 7.31
CA PRO A 64 -19.38 -2.77 6.04
C PRO A 64 -20.35 -3.82 5.50
N GLU A 65 -20.86 -3.59 4.28
CA GLU A 65 -21.59 -4.62 3.53
C GLU A 65 -20.61 -5.57 2.86
N GLN A 66 -20.89 -6.87 2.90
CA GLN A 66 -20.06 -7.86 2.23
C GLN A 66 -20.19 -7.70 0.71
N THR A 67 -19.12 -7.23 0.06
CA THR A 67 -19.14 -6.95 -1.39
C THR A 67 -19.15 -8.21 -2.26
N VAL A 68 -18.78 -9.37 -1.71
CA VAL A 68 -18.86 -10.68 -2.38
C VAL A 68 -19.45 -11.72 -1.44
N ALA A 69 -20.65 -12.21 -1.76
CA ALA A 69 -21.34 -13.22 -0.97
C ALA A 69 -20.46 -14.47 -0.77
N ASN A 70 -20.48 -15.01 0.46
CA ASN A 70 -19.74 -16.22 0.86
C ASN A 70 -18.21 -16.12 0.85
N HIS A 71 -17.63 -14.95 0.53
CA HIS A 71 -16.20 -14.72 0.69
C HIS A 71 -15.89 -14.27 2.12
N ALA A 72 -15.62 -15.23 3.01
CA ALA A 72 -15.30 -14.98 4.42
C ALA A 72 -13.80 -15.17 4.76
N THR A 73 -12.96 -15.41 3.74
CA THR A 73 -11.52 -15.64 3.93
C THR A 73 -10.73 -14.33 3.88
N PRO A 74 -9.62 -14.21 4.64
CA PRO A 74 -8.66 -13.12 4.49
C PRO A 74 -7.84 -13.18 3.18
N ALA A 75 -7.94 -14.24 2.38
CA ALA A 75 -7.31 -14.28 1.06
C ALA A 75 -7.91 -13.20 0.15
N ARG A 76 -7.07 -12.53 -0.65
CA ARG A 76 -7.50 -11.47 -1.56
C ARG A 76 -8.03 -12.05 -2.88
N LEU A 77 -9.10 -11.45 -3.40
CA LEU A 77 -9.55 -11.61 -4.78
C LEU A 77 -8.85 -10.60 -5.70
N SER A 78 -8.36 -11.06 -6.85
CA SER A 78 -7.86 -10.15 -7.87
C SER A 78 -9.02 -9.51 -8.61
N LEU A 79 -9.09 -8.17 -8.61
CA LEU A 79 -10.07 -7.46 -9.42
C LEU A 79 -9.80 -7.65 -10.92
N LEU A 80 -8.53 -7.88 -11.30
CA LEU A 80 -8.15 -8.05 -12.69
C LEU A 80 -8.64 -9.39 -13.28
N THR A 81 -8.47 -10.49 -12.55
CA THR A 81 -8.81 -11.84 -13.04
C THR A 81 -10.08 -12.42 -12.43
N GLY A 82 -10.60 -11.81 -11.35
CA GLY A 82 -11.72 -12.33 -10.57
C GLY A 82 -11.40 -13.56 -9.71
N SER A 83 -10.15 -14.06 -9.75
CA SER A 83 -9.75 -15.28 -9.04
C SER A 83 -9.19 -15.00 -7.65
N VAL A 84 -9.39 -15.96 -6.73
CA VAL A 84 -8.59 -16.06 -5.51
C VAL A 84 -7.15 -16.35 -5.96
N ARG A 85 -6.19 -15.54 -5.51
CA ARG A 85 -4.79 -15.69 -5.96
C ARG A 85 -4.08 -16.88 -5.29
N ALA A 86 -4.53 -17.31 -4.11
CA ALA A 86 -4.12 -18.55 -3.46
C ALA A 86 -5.09 -18.89 -2.31
N ASP A 87 -5.82 -20.00 -2.43
CA ASP A 87 -6.80 -20.43 -1.41
C ASP A 87 -6.15 -20.68 -0.04
N ASP A 88 -4.84 -21.01 -0.01
CA ASP A 88 -4.04 -21.22 1.20
C ASP A 88 -3.10 -20.02 1.52
N ALA A 89 -3.38 -18.82 1.00
CA ALA A 89 -2.54 -17.64 1.25
C ALA A 89 -2.45 -17.26 2.74
N VAL A 90 -3.44 -17.68 3.54
CA VAL A 90 -3.56 -17.35 4.96
C VAL A 90 -3.93 -18.61 5.75
N PRO A 91 -3.24 -18.91 6.88
CA PRO A 91 -2.20 -18.12 7.52
C PRO A 91 -0.88 -18.16 6.74
N VAL A 92 -0.26 -16.99 6.63
CA VAL A 92 1.08 -16.82 6.06
C VAL A 92 2.10 -17.56 6.92
N GLN A 93 3.08 -18.19 6.27
CA GLN A 93 4.20 -18.85 6.95
C GLN A 93 5.03 -17.84 7.75
N ASP A 94 5.38 -18.21 8.99
CA ASP A 94 6.16 -17.40 9.93
C ASP A 94 7.45 -16.82 9.31
N ALA A 95 8.15 -17.59 8.47
CA ALA A 95 9.36 -17.15 7.77
C ALA A 95 9.12 -15.98 6.81
N ALA A 96 7.92 -15.87 6.21
CA ALA A 96 7.54 -14.77 5.33
C ALA A 96 7.04 -13.54 6.09
N ILE A 97 6.67 -13.68 7.37
CA ILE A 97 6.23 -12.56 8.22
C ILE A 97 7.43 -11.85 8.84
N LYS A 98 8.49 -12.58 9.22
CA LYS A 98 9.64 -12.00 9.92
C LYS A 98 10.24 -10.75 9.23
N PRO A 99 10.47 -10.72 7.90
CA PRO A 99 10.98 -9.53 7.22
C PRO A 99 10.04 -8.32 7.27
N LEU A 100 8.73 -8.54 7.48
CA LEU A 100 7.72 -7.48 7.55
C LEU A 100 7.61 -6.83 8.92
N ILE A 101 8.31 -7.35 9.93
CA ILE A 101 8.25 -6.83 11.31
C ILE A 101 9.63 -6.53 11.91
N ASP A 102 10.69 -7.16 11.42
CA ASP A 102 12.05 -7.06 11.96
C ASP A 102 12.93 -6.19 11.06
N GLY A 103 13.37 -5.03 11.55
CA GLY A 103 14.15 -4.06 10.79
C GLY A 103 14.05 -2.61 11.27
N SER A 104 14.84 -1.74 10.65
CA SER A 104 14.67 -0.28 10.67
C SER A 104 13.35 0.12 9.96
N PRO A 105 12.82 1.34 10.20
CA PRO A 105 11.63 1.79 9.49
C PRO A 105 11.78 1.64 7.96
N ASP A 106 12.92 2.04 7.40
CA ASP A 106 13.20 2.02 5.96
C ASP A 106 13.25 0.58 5.43
N GLU A 107 13.89 -0.34 6.18
CA GLU A 107 13.91 -1.76 5.85
C GLU A 107 12.50 -2.36 5.85
N LEU A 108 11.64 -1.97 6.79
CA LEU A 108 10.24 -2.40 6.85
C LEU A 108 9.43 -1.80 5.70
N HIS A 109 9.66 -0.53 5.36
CA HIS A 109 9.02 0.11 4.21
C HIS A 109 9.34 -0.64 2.92
N ALA A 110 10.62 -0.91 2.67
CA ALA A 110 11.07 -1.69 1.52
C ALA A 110 10.49 -3.11 1.53
N ALA A 111 10.45 -3.78 2.69
CA ALA A 111 9.88 -5.12 2.83
C ALA A 111 8.39 -5.15 2.49
N TRP A 112 7.60 -4.18 2.98
CA TRP A 112 6.18 -4.07 2.68
C TRP A 112 5.93 -3.67 1.23
N LEU A 113 6.67 -2.69 0.71
CA LEU A 113 6.56 -2.18 -0.66
C LEU A 113 6.79 -3.27 -1.71
N THR A 114 7.68 -4.23 -1.41
CA THR A 114 8.05 -5.34 -2.31
C THR A 114 7.39 -6.68 -1.94
N SER A 115 6.55 -6.73 -0.89
CA SER A 115 5.95 -7.98 -0.42
C SER A 115 4.91 -8.54 -1.39
N GLU A 116 5.12 -9.76 -1.87
CA GLU A 116 4.08 -10.53 -2.57
C GLU A 116 3.11 -11.17 -1.57
N THR A 117 3.62 -11.63 -0.45
CA THR A 117 2.85 -12.30 0.60
C THR A 117 1.78 -11.39 1.18
N ALA A 118 2.11 -10.14 1.53
CA ALA A 118 1.13 -9.20 2.06
C ALA A 118 0.10 -8.78 0.99
N ALA A 119 0.48 -8.81 -0.29
CA ALA A 119 -0.42 -8.52 -1.41
C ALA A 119 -1.47 -9.63 -1.65
N LEU A 120 -1.29 -10.83 -1.07
CA LEU A 120 -2.27 -11.92 -1.14
C LEU A 120 -3.37 -11.82 -0.07
N VAL A 121 -3.24 -10.89 0.88
CA VAL A 121 -4.16 -10.75 2.01
C VAL A 121 -5.02 -9.51 1.83
N ASN A 122 -6.33 -9.64 2.01
CA ASN A 122 -7.23 -8.49 1.98
C ASN A 122 -7.09 -7.65 3.26
N GLU A 123 -7.37 -6.35 3.17
CA GLU A 123 -7.40 -5.45 4.32
C GLU A 123 -8.59 -5.78 5.23
N SER A 124 -9.69 -6.23 4.62
CA SER A 124 -10.96 -6.54 5.26
C SER A 124 -11.71 -7.60 4.46
N VAL A 125 -12.26 -8.60 5.15
CA VAL A 125 -13.09 -9.66 4.54
C VAL A 125 -14.35 -9.12 3.87
N TYR A 126 -14.82 -7.93 4.26
CA TYR A 126 -15.96 -7.26 3.62
C TYR A 126 -15.60 -6.62 2.27
N CYS A 127 -14.31 -6.35 2.05
CA CYS A 127 -13.76 -5.75 0.84
C CYS A 127 -12.65 -6.65 0.29
N PRO A 128 -12.96 -7.82 -0.28
CA PRO A 128 -11.98 -8.85 -0.60
C PRO A 128 -11.03 -8.49 -1.74
N TYR A 129 -11.32 -7.41 -2.48
CA TYR A 129 -10.44 -6.83 -3.49
C TYR A 129 -9.42 -5.83 -2.91
N SER A 130 -9.56 -5.45 -1.64
CA SER A 130 -8.60 -4.59 -0.93
C SER A 130 -7.29 -5.34 -0.66
N SER A 131 -6.23 -4.62 -0.32
CA SER A 131 -4.91 -5.22 -0.09
C SER A 131 -4.33 -4.75 1.24
N LEU A 132 -3.95 -5.70 2.09
CA LEU A 132 -3.29 -5.43 3.36
C LEU A 132 -1.97 -4.69 3.16
N LYS A 133 -1.20 -5.09 2.14
CA LYS A 133 0.04 -4.40 1.74
C LYS A 133 -0.19 -2.90 1.57
N TYR A 134 -1.13 -2.55 0.71
CA TYR A 134 -1.37 -1.15 0.36
C TYR A 134 -2.06 -0.37 1.47
N HIS A 135 -2.89 -1.01 2.29
CA HIS A 135 -3.37 -0.39 3.51
C HIS A 135 -2.21 0.02 4.42
N VAL A 136 -1.31 -0.91 4.75
CA VAL A 136 -0.16 -0.63 5.62
C VAL A 136 0.78 0.46 5.04
N LEU A 137 1.01 0.45 3.72
CA LEU A 137 1.80 1.50 3.05
C LEU A 137 1.13 2.88 3.13
N LEU A 138 -0.20 2.94 2.97
CA LEU A 138 -0.95 4.19 3.15
C LEU A 138 -0.89 4.68 4.60
N VAL A 139 -1.01 3.78 5.59
CA VAL A 139 -0.87 4.12 7.01
C VAL A 139 0.51 4.72 7.29
N ALA A 140 1.58 4.12 6.77
CA ALA A 140 2.92 4.62 6.95
C ALA A 140 3.12 6.01 6.30
N ALA A 141 2.63 6.20 5.08
CA ALA A 141 2.73 7.48 4.38
C ALA A 141 1.96 8.61 5.09
N LEU A 142 0.77 8.31 5.62
CA LEU A 142 -0.01 9.27 6.41
C LEU A 142 0.64 9.54 7.77
N LEU A 143 1.14 8.51 8.46
CA LEU A 143 1.83 8.70 9.73
C LEU A 143 3.08 9.57 9.56
N ASP A 144 3.87 9.34 8.51
CA ASP A 144 5.02 10.17 8.19
C ASP A 144 4.59 11.62 7.85
N ALA A 145 3.50 11.81 7.11
CA ALA A 145 2.92 13.14 6.83
C ALA A 145 2.60 13.90 8.11
N TYR A 146 1.85 13.25 8.99
CA TYR A 146 1.29 13.88 10.17
C TYR A 146 2.40 14.17 11.19
N GLN A 147 3.42 13.32 11.27
CA GLN A 147 4.62 13.59 12.08
C GLN A 147 5.41 14.80 11.56
N ALA A 148 5.46 15.00 10.24
CA ALA A 148 6.05 16.19 9.63
C ALA A 148 5.16 17.45 9.73
N GLY A 149 4.06 17.39 10.49
CA GLY A 149 3.15 18.51 10.72
C GLY A 149 2.19 18.79 9.56
N GLN A 150 2.15 17.94 8.54
CA GLN A 150 1.24 18.06 7.40
C GLN A 150 -0.14 17.50 7.77
N SER A 151 -1.21 18.13 7.31
CA SER A 151 -2.57 17.62 7.37
C SER A 151 -2.90 16.80 6.12
N PHE A 152 -3.95 15.98 6.16
CA PHE A 152 -4.41 15.25 4.96
C PHE A 152 -4.69 16.18 3.78
N GLY A 153 -5.29 17.34 4.07
CA GLY A 153 -5.66 18.35 3.08
C GLY A 153 -4.47 19.02 2.37
N GLU A 154 -3.24 18.76 2.80
CA GLU A 154 -2.03 19.26 2.15
C GLU A 154 -1.39 18.22 1.23
N LEU A 155 -1.90 16.98 1.22
CA LEU A 155 -1.28 15.89 0.48
C LEU A 155 -1.72 15.83 -0.98
N TYR A 156 -0.76 15.41 -1.80
CA TYR A 156 -0.91 15.14 -3.22
C TYR A 156 -0.43 13.72 -3.50
N LEU A 157 -1.06 13.09 -4.49
CA LEU A 157 -0.54 11.90 -5.14
C LEU A 157 0.38 12.35 -6.28
N THR A 158 1.65 11.98 -6.25
CA THR A 158 2.55 12.07 -7.41
C THR A 158 2.61 10.74 -8.14
N VAL A 159 2.73 10.79 -9.46
CA VAL A 159 2.86 9.60 -10.31
C VAL A 159 3.96 9.84 -11.34
N GLU A 160 4.97 8.97 -11.32
CA GLU A 160 6.15 9.06 -12.18
C GLU A 160 6.34 7.74 -12.92
N PRO A 161 6.76 7.76 -14.20
CA PRO A 161 7.24 6.55 -14.87
C PRO A 161 8.41 5.95 -14.07
N ALA A 162 8.40 4.64 -13.86
CA ALA A 162 9.49 3.99 -13.13
C ALA A 162 10.68 3.76 -14.06
N ALA A 163 11.87 4.18 -13.64
CA ALA A 163 13.09 3.94 -14.39
C ALA A 163 13.75 2.58 -14.06
N ASP A 164 13.66 2.11 -12.80
CA ASP A 164 14.59 1.08 -12.30
C ASP A 164 13.97 0.04 -11.34
N ALA A 165 12.64 -0.13 -11.33
CA ALA A 165 12.03 -1.16 -10.48
C ALA A 165 12.38 -2.56 -11.01
N PRO A 166 12.96 -3.46 -10.19
CA PRO A 166 13.23 -4.82 -10.63
C PRO A 166 11.90 -5.56 -10.91
N PRO A 167 11.90 -6.52 -11.87
CA PRO A 167 10.73 -7.30 -12.21
C PRO A 167 10.08 -7.95 -11.02
N ARG A 168 8.75 -8.10 -11.09
CA ARG A 168 7.97 -8.60 -9.95
C ARG A 168 8.48 -9.95 -9.43
N ASN A 169 8.81 -10.86 -10.36
CA ASN A 169 9.26 -12.22 -10.12
C ASN A 169 10.75 -12.35 -9.73
N ALA A 170 11.48 -11.24 -9.56
CA ALA A 170 12.84 -11.28 -9.05
C ALA A 170 12.86 -11.73 -7.58
N ASP A 171 14.02 -12.20 -7.11
CA ASP A 171 14.22 -12.63 -5.73
C ASP A 171 13.79 -11.55 -4.72
N GLN A 172 13.01 -11.94 -3.71
CA GLN A 172 12.42 -11.01 -2.73
C GLN A 172 13.48 -10.15 -2.04
N LYS A 173 14.61 -10.75 -1.64
CA LYS A 173 15.68 -10.03 -0.93
C LYS A 173 16.37 -9.05 -1.87
N ALA A 174 16.60 -9.44 -3.12
CA ALA A 174 17.12 -8.54 -4.14
C ALA A 174 16.19 -7.35 -4.41
N ARG A 175 14.86 -7.58 -4.48
CA ARG A 175 13.88 -6.49 -4.65
C ARG A 175 13.84 -5.56 -3.45
N GLN A 176 13.89 -6.10 -2.23
CA GLN A 176 13.95 -5.28 -1.01
C GLN A 176 15.22 -4.42 -0.99
N GLN A 177 16.37 -5.00 -1.33
CA GLN A 177 17.63 -4.24 -1.41
C GLN A 177 17.55 -3.16 -2.49
N ALA A 178 17.01 -3.48 -3.67
CA ALA A 178 16.83 -2.50 -4.73
C ALA A 178 15.92 -1.34 -4.30
N ALA A 179 14.87 -1.60 -3.50
CA ALA A 179 14.02 -0.53 -2.96
C ALA A 179 14.76 0.37 -1.97
N LEU A 180 15.71 -0.16 -1.20
CA LEU A 180 16.54 0.62 -0.28
C LEU A 180 17.58 1.48 -1.02
N ASP A 181 18.07 0.99 -2.16
CA ASP A 181 19.12 1.67 -2.94
C ASP A 181 18.56 2.64 -3.99
N ALA A 182 17.25 2.59 -4.28
CA ALA A 182 16.64 3.36 -5.35
C ALA A 182 16.31 4.81 -4.95
N ASP A 183 16.87 5.78 -5.68
CA ASP A 183 16.51 7.21 -5.54
C ASP A 183 15.00 7.46 -5.82
N ALA A 184 14.40 6.61 -6.66
CA ALA A 184 12.97 6.64 -6.95
C ALA A 184 12.08 6.16 -5.78
N VAL A 185 12.64 5.65 -4.68
CA VAL A 185 11.89 5.24 -3.50
C VAL A 185 12.19 6.22 -2.35
N ASP A 186 11.14 6.95 -1.94
CA ASP A 186 11.17 7.85 -0.78
C ASP A 186 10.63 7.04 0.39
N PRO A 187 11.47 6.78 1.41
CA PRO A 187 11.08 6.03 2.59
C PRO A 187 9.75 6.53 3.16
N HIS A 188 8.85 5.60 3.43
CA HIS A 188 7.52 5.82 4.01
C HIS A 188 6.51 6.56 3.11
N ARG A 189 6.95 7.39 2.17
CA ARG A 189 6.08 8.15 1.24
C ARG A 189 5.69 7.38 -0.01
N THR A 190 6.54 6.47 -0.45
CA THR A 190 6.30 5.65 -1.64
C THR A 190 5.30 4.55 -1.33
N ILE A 191 4.15 4.59 -2.00
CA ILE A 191 3.04 3.65 -1.77
C ILE A 191 2.91 2.62 -2.89
N LEU A 192 3.53 2.86 -4.05
CA LEU A 192 3.62 1.91 -5.15
C LEU A 192 4.97 2.06 -5.85
N TRP A 193 5.62 0.92 -6.13
CA TRP A 193 6.84 0.87 -6.93
C TRP A 193 6.81 -0.37 -7.82
N THR A 194 6.71 -0.16 -9.13
CA THR A 194 6.55 -1.20 -10.15
C THR A 194 7.34 -0.85 -11.40
N GLU A 195 7.50 -1.77 -12.34
CA GLU A 195 8.18 -1.54 -13.63
C GLU A 195 7.50 -0.46 -14.48
N ALA A 196 6.20 -0.20 -14.27
CA ALA A 196 5.46 0.80 -15.04
C ALA A 196 5.51 2.20 -14.40
N MET A 197 5.44 2.28 -13.07
CA MET A 197 5.33 3.55 -12.36
C MET A 197 5.69 3.47 -10.88
N THR A 198 5.99 4.64 -10.32
CA THR A 198 6.11 4.93 -8.90
C THR A 198 4.99 5.88 -8.48
N MET A 199 4.41 5.65 -7.29
CA MET A 199 3.41 6.55 -6.69
C MET A 199 3.82 6.91 -5.27
N ARG A 200 3.70 8.20 -4.92
CA ARG A 200 4.03 8.72 -3.59
C ARG A 200 2.96 9.67 -3.07
N LEU A 201 2.82 9.75 -1.74
CA LEU A 201 2.05 10.81 -1.09
C LEU A 201 3.00 11.87 -0.53
N THR A 202 2.82 13.13 -0.92
CA THR A 202 3.69 14.24 -0.49
C THR A 202 2.91 15.55 -0.36
N ALA A 203 3.38 16.45 0.50
CA ALA A 203 2.87 17.82 0.59
C ALA A 203 3.55 18.78 -0.40
N SER A 204 4.70 18.37 -0.96
CA SER A 204 5.52 19.17 -1.87
C SER A 204 5.81 18.36 -3.13
N PRO A 205 4.84 18.26 -4.06
CA PRO A 205 5.03 17.48 -5.28
C PRO A 205 5.98 18.18 -6.25
N ASP A 206 6.99 17.45 -6.71
CA ASP A 206 7.82 17.83 -7.85
C ASP A 206 7.29 17.09 -9.09
N GLY A 207 6.58 17.81 -9.98
CA GLY A 207 6.05 17.24 -11.23
C GLY A 207 4.56 16.87 -11.21
N PRO A 208 4.12 15.88 -12.03
CA PRO A 208 2.71 15.53 -12.17
C PRO A 208 2.09 15.02 -10.87
N ALA A 209 1.08 15.74 -10.38
CA ALA A 209 0.45 15.45 -9.12
C ALA A 209 -1.04 15.78 -9.10
N ALA A 210 -1.78 15.11 -8.22
CA ALA A 210 -3.19 15.39 -7.96
C ALA A 210 -3.45 15.53 -6.47
N TRP A 211 -4.14 16.62 -6.10
CA TRP A 211 -4.56 16.83 -4.72
C TRP A 211 -5.52 15.74 -4.25
N LEU A 212 -5.28 15.20 -3.06
CA LEU A 212 -6.08 14.10 -2.48
C LEU A 212 -7.50 14.56 -2.11
N GLY A 213 -7.65 15.83 -1.75
CA GLY A 213 -8.89 16.40 -1.23
C GLY A 213 -8.74 16.87 0.22
N PRO A 214 -9.79 17.49 0.78
CA PRO A 214 -9.69 18.13 2.11
C PRO A 214 -9.73 17.13 3.26
N ALA A 215 -10.18 15.89 3.02
CA ALA A 215 -10.32 14.84 4.01
C ALA A 215 -10.20 13.45 3.35
N PRO A 216 -9.81 12.41 4.12
CA PRO A 216 -9.74 11.05 3.63
C PRO A 216 -11.09 10.55 3.11
N ALA A 217 -11.09 9.98 1.90
CA ALA A 217 -12.26 9.40 1.28
C ALA A 217 -11.89 8.34 0.24
N GLU A 218 -12.83 7.45 -0.04
CA GLU A 218 -12.77 6.46 -1.11
C GLU A 218 -12.92 7.14 -2.49
N SER A 219 -11.87 7.83 -2.91
CA SER A 219 -11.87 8.79 -4.03
C SER A 219 -10.72 8.56 -5.02
N PHE A 220 -10.12 7.37 -5.06
CA PHE A 220 -8.98 7.09 -5.93
C PHE A 220 -9.26 7.47 -7.39
N ALA A 221 -10.39 7.03 -7.96
CA ALA A 221 -10.80 7.39 -9.32
C ALA A 221 -10.84 8.90 -9.56
N ASP A 222 -11.33 9.69 -8.60
CA ASP A 222 -11.40 11.15 -8.73
C ASP A 222 -10.01 11.78 -8.70
N VAL A 223 -9.12 11.29 -7.83
CA VAL A 223 -7.72 11.74 -7.76
C VAL A 223 -6.98 11.34 -9.03
N TRP A 224 -7.10 10.09 -9.48
CA TRP A 224 -6.51 9.58 -10.72
C TRP A 224 -6.96 10.37 -11.95
N ASN A 225 -8.22 10.78 -12.01
CA ASN A 225 -8.74 11.63 -13.07
C ASN A 225 -8.09 13.03 -13.12
N ARG A 226 -7.55 13.51 -11.98
CA ARG A 226 -6.89 14.81 -11.86
C ARG A 226 -5.37 14.76 -12.04
N VAL A 227 -4.75 13.58 -12.03
CA VAL A 227 -3.31 13.45 -12.26
C VAL A 227 -3.02 13.95 -13.67
N SER A 228 -2.24 15.02 -13.76
CA SER A 228 -1.83 15.62 -15.04
C SER A 228 -0.84 14.71 -15.75
N GLY A 229 -0.81 14.74 -17.09
CA GLY A 229 0.01 13.81 -17.88
C GLY A 229 -0.60 12.41 -18.01
N SER A 230 -0.03 11.59 -18.88
CA SER A 230 -0.42 10.18 -19.01
C SER A 230 0.67 9.32 -18.36
N PRO A 231 0.57 8.97 -17.07
CA PRO A 231 1.60 8.18 -16.40
C PRO A 231 1.73 6.78 -17.01
N LEU A 232 0.62 6.26 -17.56
CA LEU A 232 0.58 5.07 -18.39
C LEU A 232 0.65 5.49 -19.85
N GLY A 233 1.73 5.14 -20.55
CA GLY A 233 1.89 5.40 -21.98
C GLY A 233 0.68 4.87 -22.77
N ARG A 234 -0.01 5.74 -23.51
CA ARG A 234 -1.30 5.41 -24.16
C ARG A 234 -1.17 4.55 -25.41
N GLU A 235 0.05 4.26 -25.84
CA GLU A 235 0.32 3.57 -27.10
C GLU A 235 -0.11 2.10 -27.04
N ALA A 236 0.09 1.42 -25.90
CA ALA A 236 -0.34 0.04 -25.72
C ALA A 236 -1.85 -0.05 -25.41
N GLN A 237 -2.56 -0.91 -26.15
CA GLN A 237 -4.00 -1.18 -25.91
C GLN A 237 -4.26 -1.65 -24.47
N TRP A 238 -3.35 -2.44 -23.90
CA TRP A 238 -3.42 -2.92 -22.52
C TRP A 238 -3.49 -1.79 -21.51
N TRP A 239 -2.54 -0.85 -21.56
CA TRP A 239 -2.46 0.26 -20.61
C TRP A 239 -3.61 1.26 -20.72
N ARG A 240 -4.23 1.38 -21.92
CA ARG A 240 -5.50 2.11 -22.08
C ARG A 240 -6.66 1.43 -21.36
N HIS A 241 -6.73 0.10 -21.37
CA HIS A 241 -7.75 -0.64 -20.62
C HIS A 241 -7.56 -0.47 -19.11
N VAL A 242 -6.32 -0.61 -18.63
CA VAL A 242 -5.98 -0.41 -17.21
C VAL A 242 -6.35 0.99 -16.75
N ASP A 243 -5.97 2.04 -17.50
CA ASP A 243 -6.34 3.43 -17.17
C ASP A 243 -7.87 3.61 -17.10
N ALA A 244 -8.62 3.03 -18.03
CA ALA A 244 -10.08 3.12 -18.02
C ALA A 244 -10.72 2.47 -16.78
N GLN A 245 -10.14 1.40 -16.24
CA GLN A 245 -10.62 0.79 -14.99
C GLN A 245 -10.22 1.62 -13.77
N LEU A 246 -9.00 2.16 -13.72
CA LEU A 246 -8.54 3.02 -12.62
C LEU A 246 -9.44 4.24 -12.43
N ARG A 247 -10.00 4.78 -13.51
CA ARG A 247 -10.99 5.88 -13.49
C ARG A 247 -12.36 5.51 -12.89
N ARG A 248 -12.54 4.27 -12.42
CA ARG A 248 -13.78 3.75 -11.81
C ARG A 248 -13.56 3.17 -10.42
N ILE A 249 -12.34 2.75 -10.10
CA ILE A 249 -12.01 2.17 -8.81
C ILE A 249 -11.91 3.29 -7.78
N ARG A 250 -12.75 3.23 -6.74
CA ARG A 250 -12.78 4.23 -5.67
C ARG A 250 -11.77 3.91 -4.56
N SER A 251 -11.70 2.65 -4.17
CA SER A 251 -10.82 2.18 -3.09
C SER A 251 -9.34 2.28 -3.49
N TRP A 252 -8.57 2.98 -2.65
CA TRP A 252 -7.14 3.17 -2.87
C TRP A 252 -6.34 1.87 -2.83
N SER A 253 -6.52 1.03 -1.80
CA SER A 253 -5.77 -0.23 -1.71
C SER A 253 -6.14 -1.21 -2.82
N THR A 254 -7.40 -1.22 -3.28
CA THR A 254 -7.80 -1.99 -4.47
C THR A 254 -7.17 -1.45 -5.75
N ALA A 255 -7.12 -0.14 -5.95
CA ALA A 255 -6.55 0.45 -7.15
C ALA A 255 -5.04 0.21 -7.26
N LEU A 256 -4.29 0.43 -6.17
CA LEU A 256 -2.85 0.18 -6.12
C LEU A 256 -2.54 -1.31 -6.41
N GLN A 257 -3.35 -2.21 -5.85
CA GLN A 257 -3.21 -3.64 -6.12
C GLN A 257 -3.60 -4.03 -7.55
N TYR A 258 -4.60 -3.37 -8.13
CA TYR A 258 -4.98 -3.57 -9.52
C TYR A 258 -3.84 -3.19 -10.47
N ILE A 259 -3.10 -2.10 -10.19
CA ILE A 259 -1.91 -1.72 -10.96
C ILE A 259 -0.84 -2.80 -10.85
N GLU A 260 -0.52 -3.26 -9.64
CA GLU A 260 0.49 -4.31 -9.45
C GLU A 260 0.11 -5.65 -10.10
N ASP A 261 -1.17 -6.02 -10.07
CA ASP A 261 -1.69 -7.20 -10.78
C ASP A 261 -1.58 -7.01 -12.31
N ALA A 262 -1.81 -5.79 -12.82
CA ALA A 262 -1.75 -5.48 -14.25
C ALA A 262 -0.32 -5.47 -14.81
N VAL A 263 0.65 -4.92 -14.05
CA VAL A 263 2.08 -5.01 -14.38
C VAL A 263 2.49 -6.49 -14.47
N ALA A 264 2.08 -7.31 -13.51
CA ALA A 264 2.42 -8.73 -13.50
C ALA A 264 1.79 -9.55 -14.63
N GLU A 265 0.68 -9.09 -15.21
CA GLU A 265 0.07 -9.71 -16.40
C GLU A 265 0.81 -9.29 -17.68
N ASP A 266 1.18 -8.02 -17.80
CA ASP A 266 1.96 -7.48 -18.94
C ASP A 266 3.31 -8.20 -19.07
N THR A 267 4.04 -8.33 -17.95
CA THR A 267 5.33 -9.05 -17.89
C THR A 267 5.18 -10.55 -18.21
N ARG A 268 4.02 -11.17 -17.96
CA ARG A 268 3.75 -12.56 -18.37
C ARG A 268 3.48 -12.68 -19.87
N GLY A 269 2.79 -11.69 -20.45
CA GLY A 269 2.52 -11.64 -21.89
C GLY A 269 3.77 -11.49 -22.75
N THR A 270 4.80 -10.79 -22.24
CA THR A 270 6.07 -10.58 -22.96
C THR A 270 7.00 -11.80 -22.93
N VAL A 271 7.03 -12.56 -21.83
CA VAL A 271 7.87 -13.78 -21.70
C VAL A 271 7.29 -14.97 -22.50
N GLY A 272 5.99 -14.97 -22.80
CA GLY A 272 5.32 -16.02 -23.59
C GLY A 272 5.53 -15.94 -25.11
N VAL A 273 6.17 -14.88 -25.61
CA VAL A 273 6.47 -14.70 -27.04
C VAL A 273 7.98 -14.81 -27.25
N SER A 274 8.48 -16.03 -27.17
CA SER A 274 9.78 -16.40 -27.70
C SER A 274 9.59 -17.68 -28.48
N GLU A 275 9.62 -17.57 -29.81
CA GLU A 275 9.63 -18.68 -30.77
C GLU A 275 10.91 -19.53 -30.63
#